data_AF-A0A366ZQM2-F1
#
_entry.id   AF-A0A366ZQM2-F1
#
_cell.length_a   1.000
_cell.length_b   1.000
_cell.length_c   1.000
_cell.angle_alpha   90.00
_cell.angle_beta   90.00
_cell.angle_gamma   90.00
#
_symmetry.space_group_name_H-M   'P 1'
#
loop_
_entity.id
_entity.type
_entity.pdbx_description
1 polymer ?
#
loop_
_entity_poly.entity_id
_entity_poly.type
_entity_poly.pdbx_seq_one_letter_code
_entity_poly.pdbx_strand_id
1 'polypeptide(L)'
;MSRPDRIRAADLPPGAVRRVGDWAVGNRDGRYFAVSRRCRHQLADLSEGSVDADGCLVCPWHQSRYDVRTGEMVEGPHGFLGYHGPTPGYTQLIALLGRIARLRVRRAVRRGDDVVLE
;
A
#
# COMPACT_ATOMS: atom_id res chain seq x y z
N MET A 1 7.82 20.68 15.86
CA MET A 1 7.05 19.43 15.70
C MET A 1 7.79 18.58 14.66
N SER A 2 8.61 17.64 15.11
CA SER A 2 9.72 17.07 14.34
C SER A 2 9.29 15.84 13.50
N ARG A 3 9.27 16.03 12.17
CA ARG A 3 9.40 15.09 11.05
C ARG A 3 8.63 13.74 11.10
N PRO A 4 7.32 13.71 10.75
CA PRO A 4 6.58 12.49 10.43
C PRO A 4 6.95 11.90 9.05
N ASP A 5 8.15 12.18 8.54
CA ASP A 5 8.63 11.85 7.19
C ASP A 5 9.82 10.86 7.23
N ARG A 6 10.01 10.15 8.36
CA ARG A 6 11.07 9.14 8.47
C ARG A 6 10.67 7.97 9.36
N ILE A 7 11.32 6.84 9.16
CA ILE A 7 11.21 5.62 9.96
C ILE A 7 12.54 4.86 9.94
N ARG A 8 12.85 4.05 10.96
CA ARG A 8 14.07 3.23 10.95
C ARG A 8 13.96 2.17 9.86
N ALA A 9 15.04 1.95 9.12
CA ALA A 9 15.11 0.88 8.12
C ALA A 9 14.93 -0.51 8.76
N ALA A 10 15.36 -0.68 10.02
CA ALA A 10 15.16 -1.91 10.79
C ALA A 10 13.69 -2.23 11.08
N ASP A 11 12.82 -1.22 11.13
CA ASP A 11 11.37 -1.41 11.33
C ASP A 11 10.65 -1.82 10.03
N LEU A 12 11.38 -1.79 8.91
CA LEU A 12 10.93 -2.14 7.57
C LEU A 12 11.78 -3.29 6.98
N PRO A 13 11.76 -4.50 7.57
CA PRO A 13 12.33 -5.66 6.89
C PRO A 13 11.59 -5.92 5.56
N PRO A 14 12.19 -6.66 4.62
CA PRO A 14 11.52 -7.02 3.36
C PRO A 14 10.12 -7.59 3.61
N GLY A 15 9.12 -7.11 2.87
CA GLY A 15 7.71 -7.49 3.02
C GLY A 15 6.90 -6.64 4.00
N ALA A 16 7.57 -5.90 4.90
CA ALA A 16 6.88 -5.12 5.92
C ALA A 16 6.32 -3.81 5.37
N VAL A 17 5.21 -3.38 5.97
CA VAL A 17 4.58 -2.07 5.77
C VAL A 17 4.36 -1.43 7.13
N ARG A 18 4.62 -0.14 7.25
CA ARG A 18 4.46 0.64 8.48
C ARG A 18 3.86 2.00 8.18
N ARG A 19 3.22 2.58 9.20
CA ARG A 19 2.63 3.90 9.13
C ARG A 19 3.68 4.98 9.40
N VAL A 20 3.71 5.98 8.54
CA VAL A 20 4.51 7.20 8.71
C VAL A 20 3.62 8.39 8.33
N GLY A 21 3.00 9.01 9.34
CA GLY A 21 1.97 10.04 9.14
C GLY A 21 0.77 9.50 8.34
N ASP A 22 0.54 10.09 7.17
CA ASP A 22 -0.51 9.70 6.20
C ASP A 22 -0.07 8.68 5.15
N TRP A 23 1.15 8.16 5.30
CA TRP A 23 1.76 7.24 4.34
C TRP A 23 1.84 5.82 4.90
N ALA A 24 1.57 4.86 4.02
CA ALA A 24 1.98 3.47 4.18
C ALA A 24 3.35 3.34 3.51
N VAL A 25 4.37 3.05 4.32
CA VAL A 25 5.75 2.94 3.89
C VAL A 25 6.15 1.49 4.00
N GLY A 26 6.69 0.91 2.93
CA GLY A 26 7.05 -0.50 2.93
C GLY A 26 8.38 -0.77 2.25
N ASN A 27 8.83 -2.02 2.40
CA ASN A 27 10.06 -2.53 1.80
C ASN A 27 9.74 -3.67 0.84
N ARG A 28 9.87 -3.40 -0.45
CA ARG A 28 9.77 -4.40 -1.53
C ARG A 28 11.18 -4.90 -1.85
N ASP A 29 11.63 -5.94 -1.16
CA ASP A 29 12.93 -6.60 -1.40
C ASP A 29 14.12 -5.64 -1.51
N GLY A 30 14.24 -4.74 -0.53
CA GLY A 30 15.27 -3.70 -0.46
C GLY A 30 14.91 -2.39 -1.15
N ARG A 31 13.78 -2.34 -1.88
CA ARG A 31 13.26 -1.11 -2.51
C ARG A 31 12.15 -0.52 -1.66
N TYR A 32 12.45 0.59 -1.00
CA TYR A 32 11.48 1.30 -0.18
C TYR A 32 10.44 2.04 -1.04
N PHE A 33 9.20 2.09 -0.57
CA PHE A 33 8.13 2.86 -1.18
C PHE A 33 7.32 3.61 -0.13
N ALA A 34 6.61 4.66 -0.53
CA ALA A 34 5.61 5.32 0.28
C ALA A 34 4.38 5.65 -0.57
N VAL A 35 3.20 5.20 -0.13
CA VAL A 35 1.92 5.50 -0.77
C VAL A 35 0.91 6.01 0.24
N SER A 36 -0.09 6.77 -0.21
CA SER A 36 -1.15 7.22 0.70
C SER A 36 -1.84 6.01 1.34
N ARG A 37 -1.98 6.02 2.67
CA ARG A 37 -2.36 4.81 3.43
C ARG A 37 -3.82 4.39 3.34
N ARG A 38 -4.71 5.17 2.72
CA ARG A 38 -6.15 4.88 2.70
C ARG A 38 -6.50 4.07 1.46
N CYS A 39 -6.97 2.85 1.66
CA CYS A 39 -7.48 1.99 0.61
C CYS A 39 -8.57 2.71 -0.19
N ARG A 40 -8.53 2.58 -1.52
CA ARG A 40 -9.50 3.21 -2.44
C ARG A 40 -10.84 2.48 -2.52
N HIS A 41 -10.98 1.36 -1.80
CA HIS A 41 -12.23 0.63 -1.67
C HIS A 41 -13.04 1.11 -0.46
N GLN A 42 -12.61 0.78 0.76
CA GLN A 42 -13.32 1.10 2.00
C GLN A 42 -12.43 1.78 3.05
N LEU A 43 -11.40 2.51 2.60
CA LEU A 43 -10.55 3.37 3.45
C LEU A 43 -9.75 2.64 4.55
N ALA A 44 -9.65 1.31 4.45
CA ALA A 44 -8.76 0.47 5.26
C ALA A 44 -7.35 1.10 5.33
N ASP A 45 -6.70 0.95 6.48
CA ASP A 45 -5.33 1.43 6.64
C ASP A 45 -4.36 0.44 6.00
N LEU A 46 -3.84 0.81 4.84
CA LEU A 46 -2.88 0.01 4.08
C LEU A 46 -1.54 -0.16 4.82
N SER A 47 -1.26 0.65 5.85
CA SER A 47 -0.08 0.44 6.69
C SER A 47 -0.16 -0.82 7.56
N GLU A 48 -1.34 -1.41 7.71
CA GLU A 48 -1.57 -2.71 8.34
C GLU A 48 -1.58 -3.86 7.33
N GLY A 49 -1.32 -3.57 6.05
CA GLY A 49 -1.21 -4.55 4.98
C GLY A 49 0.16 -5.21 4.88
N SER A 50 0.37 -5.91 3.77
CA SER A 50 1.62 -6.61 3.47
C SER A 50 2.06 -6.37 2.03
N VAL A 51 3.30 -6.73 1.70
CA VAL A 51 3.78 -6.78 0.32
C VAL A 51 3.79 -8.25 -0.14
N ASP A 52 3.17 -8.52 -1.29
CA ASP A 52 3.17 -9.88 -1.87
C ASP A 52 4.43 -10.20 -2.68
N ALA A 53 4.50 -11.41 -3.23
CA ALA A 53 5.64 -11.90 -4.01
C ALA A 53 5.89 -11.12 -5.31
N ASP A 54 4.86 -10.49 -5.88
CA ASP A 54 5.02 -9.62 -7.06
C ASP A 54 5.49 -8.20 -6.66
N GLY A 55 5.49 -7.92 -5.36
CA GLY A 55 5.86 -6.65 -4.78
C GLY A 55 4.73 -5.62 -4.77
N CYS A 56 3.48 -6.07 -4.82
CA CYS A 56 2.32 -5.21 -4.67
C CYS A 56 1.94 -5.07 -3.19
N LEU A 57 1.42 -3.90 -2.83
CA LEU A 57 0.85 -3.66 -1.51
C LEU A 57 -0.56 -4.25 -1.45
N VAL A 58 -0.80 -5.13 -0.48
CA VAL A 58 -2.06 -5.86 -0.29
C VAL A 58 -2.85 -5.24 0.86
N CYS A 59 -4.10 -4.89 0.58
CA CYS A 59 -5.03 -4.35 1.56
C CYS A 59 -5.40 -5.42 2.61
N PRO A 60 -5.34 -5.12 3.92
CA PRO A 60 -5.60 -6.12 4.96
C PRO A 60 -7.05 -6.61 5.02
N TRP A 61 -8.02 -5.84 4.52
CA TRP A 61 -9.45 -6.19 4.62
C TRP A 61 -9.89 -7.14 3.52
N HIS A 62 -9.79 -6.71 2.26
CA HIS A 62 -10.33 -7.45 1.11
C HIS A 62 -9.26 -7.73 0.06
N GLN A 63 -7.97 -7.69 0.44
CA GLN A 63 -6.86 -8.13 -0.41
C GLN A 63 -6.73 -7.40 -1.76
N SER A 64 -7.31 -6.20 -1.93
CA SER A 64 -7.02 -5.36 -3.09
C SER A 64 -5.52 -5.11 -3.19
N ARG A 65 -4.96 -5.20 -4.39
CA ARG A 65 -3.52 -5.10 -4.64
C ARG A 65 -3.19 -3.80 -5.36
N TYR A 66 -2.12 -3.16 -4.92
CA TYR A 66 -1.65 -1.89 -5.48
C TYR A 66 -0.21 -1.99 -5.97
N ASP A 67 0.06 -1.50 -7.18
CA ASP A 67 1.44 -1.23 -7.61
C ASP A 67 1.94 -0.01 -6.85
N VAL A 68 2.91 -0.23 -5.96
CA VAL A 68 3.46 0.80 -5.07
C VAL A 68 4.26 1.88 -5.80
N ARG A 69 4.62 1.66 -7.07
CA ARG A 69 5.37 2.62 -7.90
C ARG A 69 4.46 3.65 -8.53
N THR A 70 3.24 3.26 -8.89
CA THR A 70 2.26 4.11 -9.60
C THR A 70 1.06 4.49 -8.73
N GLY A 71 0.86 3.76 -7.63
CA GLY A 71 -0.31 3.87 -6.76
C GLY A 71 -1.58 3.26 -7.35
N GLU A 72 -1.50 2.62 -8.52
CA GLU A 72 -2.65 2.01 -9.19
C GLU A 72 -3.12 0.76 -8.46
N MET A 73 -4.44 0.60 -8.34
CA MET A 73 -5.04 -0.68 -7.99
C MET A 73 -4.92 -1.63 -9.20
N VAL A 74 -4.07 -2.64 -9.08
CA VAL A 74 -3.85 -3.63 -10.14
C VAL A 74 -4.86 -4.78 -10.03
N GLU A 75 -5.33 -5.06 -8.81
CA GLU A 75 -6.35 -6.07 -8.53
C GLU A 75 -7.37 -5.53 -7.51
N GLY A 76 -8.65 -5.71 -7.82
CA GLY A 76 -9.75 -5.24 -6.98
C GLY A 76 -9.92 -6.07 -5.70
N PRO A 77 -10.91 -5.74 -4.85
CA PRO A 77 -11.17 -6.51 -3.63
C PRO A 77 -11.62 -7.95 -3.95
N HIS A 78 -11.08 -8.89 -3.19
CA HIS A 78 -11.52 -10.27 -3.07
C HIS A 78 -12.47 -10.35 -1.87
N GLY A 79 -13.76 -10.45 -2.17
CA GLY A 79 -14.81 -10.62 -1.20
C GLY A 79 -15.61 -9.38 -0.82
N PHE A 80 -16.87 -9.64 -0.48
CA PHE A 80 -17.87 -8.69 0.02
C PHE A 80 -18.80 -9.46 0.96
N LEU A 81 -19.07 -8.95 2.18
CA LEU A 81 -20.06 -9.51 3.12
C LEU A 81 -19.97 -11.04 3.35
N GLY A 82 -18.81 -11.56 3.77
CA GLY A 82 -18.66 -12.98 4.11
C GLY A 82 -18.48 -13.93 2.92
N TYR A 83 -18.49 -13.43 1.69
CA TYR A 83 -18.07 -14.17 0.51
C TYR A 83 -16.56 -14.01 0.29
N HIS A 84 -15.80 -15.12 0.28
CA HIS A 84 -14.36 -15.13 -0.04
C HIS A 84 -14.16 -15.52 -1.51
N GLY A 85 -14.36 -14.57 -2.41
CA GLY A 85 -14.12 -14.74 -3.85
C GLY A 85 -14.29 -13.42 -4.62
N PRO A 86 -13.79 -13.34 -5.87
CA PRO A 86 -14.04 -12.17 -6.72
C PRO A 86 -15.53 -12.09 -7.06
N THR A 87 -16.16 -10.94 -6.89
CA THR A 87 -17.54 -10.70 -7.34
C THR A 87 -17.47 -10.14 -8.77
N PRO A 88 -17.85 -10.92 -9.81
CA PRO A 88 -17.75 -10.47 -11.20
C PRO A 88 -18.52 -9.17 -11.43
N GLY A 89 -17.99 -8.27 -12.26
CA GLY A 89 -18.54 -6.92 -12.47
C GLY A 89 -18.10 -5.92 -11.39
N TYR A 90 -18.35 -6.21 -10.11
CA TYR A 90 -18.01 -5.29 -9.01
C TYR A 90 -16.49 -5.14 -8.81
N THR A 91 -15.75 -6.25 -8.79
CA THR A 91 -14.27 -6.21 -8.67
C THR A 91 -13.63 -5.42 -9.81
N GLN A 92 -14.17 -5.53 -11.04
CA GLN A 92 -13.68 -4.80 -12.21
C GLN A 92 -14.01 -3.30 -12.14
N LEU A 93 -15.23 -2.94 -11.70
CA LEU A 93 -15.63 -1.55 -11.49
C LEU A 93 -14.75 -0.86 -10.43
N ILE A 94 -14.51 -1.52 -9.29
CA ILE A 94 -13.65 -0.96 -8.24
C ILE A 94 -12.20 -0.87 -8.69
N ALA A 95 -11.69 -1.85 -9.44
CA ALA A 95 -10.36 -1.76 -10.05
C ALA A 95 -10.25 -0.55 -10.98
N LEU A 96 -11.26 -0.31 -11.83
CA LEU A 96 -11.29 0.86 -12.72
C LEU A 96 -11.30 2.17 -11.94
N LEU A 97 -12.15 2.29 -10.91
CA LEU A 97 -12.18 3.46 -10.04
C LEU A 97 -10.85 3.65 -9.31
N GLY A 98 -10.21 2.58 -8.84
CA GLY A 98 -8.88 2.63 -8.22
C GLY A 98 -7.75 3.05 -9.17
N ARG A 99 -7.88 2.78 -10.47
CA ARG A 99 -6.96 3.29 -11.50
C ARG A 99 -7.13 4.78 -11.79
N ILE A 100 -8.34 5.33 -11.57
CA ILE A 100 -8.63 6.76 -11.70
C ILE A 100 -8.24 7.50 -10.41
N ALA A 101 -8.66 6.97 -9.26
CA ALA A 101 -8.36 7.50 -7.94
C ALA A 101 -7.14 6.79 -7.31
N ARG A 102 -5.99 6.81 -7.99
CA ARG A 102 -4.76 6.13 -7.57
C ARG A 102 -4.33 6.57 -6.18
N LEU A 103 -3.59 5.73 -5.47
CA LEU A 103 -2.87 6.16 -4.28
C LEU A 103 -1.87 7.25 -4.68
N ARG A 104 -1.70 8.24 -3.82
CA ARG A 104 -0.58 9.17 -3.99
C ARG A 104 0.70 8.39 -3.76
N VAL A 105 1.75 8.67 -4.52
CA VAL A 105 3.08 8.07 -4.36
C VAL A 105 4.03 9.16 -3.89
N ARG A 106 4.89 8.84 -2.92
CA ARG A 106 5.98 9.68 -2.45
C ARG A 106 7.28 8.90 -2.52
N ARG A 107 8.39 9.59 -2.75
CA ARG A 107 9.69 8.94 -2.83
C ARG A 107 10.10 8.50 -1.42
N ALA A 108 10.62 7.29 -1.28
CA ALA A 108 11.18 6.78 -0.03
C ALA A 108 12.62 6.33 -0.28
N VAL A 109 13.58 6.96 0.40
CA VAL A 109 15.02 6.72 0.19
C VAL A 109 15.68 6.35 1.51
N ARG A 110 16.53 5.32 1.50
CA ARG A 110 17.37 5.01 2.65
C ARG A 110 18.51 6.02 2.78
N ARG A 111 18.62 6.65 3.94
CA ARG A 111 19.68 7.59 4.32
C ARG A 111 20.30 7.09 5.64
N GLY A 112 21.41 6.34 5.53
CA GLY A 112 21.99 5.65 6.67
C GLY A 112 21.04 4.59 7.22
N ASP A 113 20.67 4.73 8.50
CA ASP A 113 19.76 3.80 9.17
C ASP A 113 18.27 4.16 9.05
N ASP A 114 17.96 5.29 8.45
CA ASP A 114 16.59 5.77 8.30
C ASP A 114 16.11 5.60 6.85
N VAL A 115 14.82 5.42 6.68
CA VAL A 115 14.10 5.62 5.43
C VAL A 115 13.40 6.98 5.52
N VAL A 116 13.69 7.87 4.58
CA VAL A 116 13.17 9.24 4.54
C VAL A 116 12.22 9.40 3.37
N LEU A 117 11.08 10.04 3.62
CA LEU A 117 10.05 10.35 2.64
C LEU A 117 10.34 11.72 2.03
N GLU A 118 10.59 11.75 0.73
CA GLU A 118 10.86 12.95 -0.07
C GLU A 118 9.63 13.29 -0.91
#